data_AF-A0A3S0A4Y6-F1
#
_entry.id   AF-A0A3S0A4Y6-F1
#
_cell.length_a   1.000
_cell.length_b   1.000
_cell.length_c   1.000
_cell.angle_alpha   90.00
_cell.angle_beta   90.00
_cell.angle_gamma   90.00
#
_symmetry.space_group_name_H-M   'P 1'
#
loop_
_entity.id
_entity.type
_entity.pdbx_description
1 polymer ?
#
loop_
_entity_poly.entity_id
_entity_poly.type
_entity_poly.pdbx_seq_one_letter_code
_entity_poly.pdbx_strand_id
1 'polypeptide(L)'
;MWEFLGAIGGAMIGAVITWRLESNRTKSIIEETIKGADREVYREVEKLNRNLKKEIADENKLFQEKWEQKKIDANLKAKARLEWIGEVRQLVAEFITHAIHYISIIKELDALDEIKNNIISDYKSDMSHKNEKYNGLEREAEDQKKLRNNQSMWEAQRNRLDLHYYKANEILYKLELYISNQVDHEEMIKLIDWFIETQNKLTIHVDRYHWESFSKFNNVSNSCTDYLDKVDRFKDIFRDYLKEEWDRAKNGE
;
A
#
# COMPACT_ATOMS: atom_id res chain seq x y z
N MET A 1 61.16 54.56 92.32
CA MET A 1 60.18 53.45 92.38
C MET A 1 58.89 53.74 91.59
N TRP A 2 58.45 55.01 91.48
CA TRP A 2 57.24 55.40 90.74
C TRP A 2 57.40 55.43 89.19
N GLU A 3 58.60 55.70 88.66
CA GLU A 3 58.86 55.71 87.21
C GLU A 3 58.82 54.30 86.57
N PHE A 4 59.14 53.25 87.32
CA PHE A 4 59.06 51.86 86.87
C PHE A 4 57.62 51.34 86.76
N LEU A 5 56.74 51.76 87.68
CA LEU A 5 55.32 51.37 87.66
C LEU A 5 54.54 52.09 86.54
N GLY A 6 54.90 53.34 86.23
CA GLY A 6 54.33 54.07 85.09
C GLY A 6 54.70 53.46 83.74
N ALA A 7 55.94 52.99 83.58
CA ALA A 7 56.39 52.31 82.37
C ALA A 7 55.70 50.94 82.16
N ILE A 8 55.52 50.16 83.22
CA ILE A 8 54.84 48.85 83.16
C ILE A 8 53.33 49.02 82.91
N GLY A 9 52.68 50.00 83.55
CA GLY A 9 51.27 50.31 83.33
C GLY A 9 51.00 50.84 81.91
N GLY A 10 51.86 51.72 81.40
CA GLY A 10 51.80 52.20 80.01
C GLY A 10 52.02 51.10 78.98
N ALA A 11 52.94 50.16 79.23
CA ALA A 11 53.17 49.01 78.37
C ALA A 11 51.98 48.04 78.36
N MET A 12 51.34 47.81 79.51
CA MET A 12 50.13 46.97 79.59
C MET A 12 48.92 47.60 78.89
N ILE A 13 48.69 48.90 79.09
CA ILE A 13 47.60 49.62 78.39
C ILE A 13 47.87 49.65 76.88
N GLY A 14 49.12 49.89 76.48
CA GLY A 14 49.56 49.78 75.09
C GLY A 14 49.27 48.39 74.52
N ALA A 15 49.68 47.31 75.21
CA ALA A 15 49.42 45.94 74.76
C ALA A 15 47.92 45.61 74.62
N VAL A 16 47.09 46.09 75.54
CA VAL A 16 45.62 45.89 75.48
C VAL A 16 44.99 46.66 74.33
N ILE A 17 45.41 47.90 74.10
CA ILE A 17 44.93 48.71 72.96
C ILE A 17 45.37 48.07 71.64
N THR A 18 46.63 47.65 71.54
CA THR A 18 47.17 46.98 70.35
C THR A 18 46.45 45.65 70.09
N TRP A 19 46.24 44.82 71.12
CA TRP A 19 45.48 43.57 70.99
C TRP A 19 44.03 43.79 70.55
N ARG A 20 43.38 44.83 71.07
CA ARG A 20 42.00 45.16 70.70
C ARG A 20 41.88 45.71 69.27
N LEU A 21 42.87 46.50 68.83
CA LEU A 21 42.96 46.96 67.45
C LEU A 21 43.22 45.77 66.49
N GLU A 22 44.14 44.88 66.86
CA GLU A 22 44.45 43.67 66.08
C GLU A 22 43.24 42.74 66.02
N SER A 23 42.51 42.55 67.13
CA SER A 23 41.29 41.73 67.18
C SER A 23 40.18 42.28 66.30
N ASN A 24 39.94 43.59 66.33
CA ASN A 24 38.94 44.24 65.48
C ASN A 24 39.32 44.17 63.99
N ARG A 25 40.62 44.33 63.67
CA ARG A 25 41.14 44.17 62.31
C ARG A 25 40.97 42.74 61.81
N THR A 26 41.23 41.75 62.67
CA THR A 26 41.06 40.33 62.35
C THR A 26 39.59 40.02 62.09
N LYS A 27 38.66 40.54 62.91
CA LYS A 27 37.21 40.40 62.68
C LYS A 27 36.76 41.01 61.36
N SER A 28 37.23 42.21 61.01
CA SER A 28 36.84 42.83 59.74
C SER A 28 37.34 42.04 58.54
N ILE A 29 38.58 41.53 58.59
CA ILE A 29 39.14 40.67 57.53
C ILE A 29 38.30 39.39 57.38
N ILE A 30 37.91 38.75 58.49
CA ILE A 30 37.07 37.55 58.47
C ILE A 30 35.70 37.86 57.86
N GLU A 31 35.04 38.94 58.27
CA GLU A 31 33.74 39.35 57.70
C GLU A 31 33.82 39.68 56.22
N GLU A 32 34.89 40.33 55.78
CA GLU A 32 35.10 40.69 54.37
C GLU A 32 35.38 39.44 53.52
N THR A 33 36.11 38.47 54.08
CA THR A 33 36.38 37.16 53.46
C THR A 33 35.10 36.34 53.32
N ILE A 34 34.27 36.27 54.36
CA ILE A 34 32.96 35.58 54.33
C ILE A 34 32.03 36.22 53.30
N LYS A 35 31.93 37.56 53.28
CA LYS A 35 31.14 38.29 52.26
C LYS A 35 31.70 38.13 50.84
N GLY A 36 33.01 37.91 50.70
CA GLY A 36 33.65 37.58 49.43
C GLY A 36 33.24 36.20 48.95
N ALA A 37 33.35 35.19 49.83
CA ALA A 37 32.96 33.81 49.56
C ALA A 37 31.47 33.67 49.21
N ASP A 38 30.57 34.32 49.97
CA ASP A 38 29.13 34.31 49.66
C ASP A 38 28.86 34.86 48.25
N ARG A 39 29.48 35.99 47.87
CA ARG A 39 29.33 36.59 46.54
C ARG A 39 29.81 35.66 45.43
N GLU A 40 30.86 34.88 45.67
CA GLU A 40 31.38 33.91 44.70
C GLU A 40 30.42 32.72 44.55
N VAL A 41 29.91 32.18 45.66
CA VAL A 41 28.87 31.14 45.66
C VAL A 41 27.63 31.60 44.91
N TYR A 42 27.14 32.82 45.15
CA TYR A 42 26.00 33.36 44.41
C TYR A 42 26.25 33.45 42.90
N ARG A 43 27.45 33.86 42.46
CA ARG A 43 27.80 33.91 41.04
C ARG A 43 27.84 32.51 40.40
N GLU A 44 28.39 31.53 41.11
CA GLU A 44 28.43 30.15 40.62
C GLU A 44 27.03 29.55 40.51
N VAL A 45 26.19 29.72 41.53
CA VAL A 45 24.78 29.29 41.51
C VAL A 45 24.03 29.95 40.35
N GLU A 46 24.25 31.23 40.10
CA GLU A 46 23.61 31.93 38.99
C GLU A 46 24.11 31.43 37.61
N LYS A 47 25.41 31.13 37.50
CA LYS A 47 26.00 30.54 36.29
C LYS A 47 25.45 29.13 36.03
N LEU A 48 25.37 28.29 37.05
CA LEU A 48 24.74 26.96 36.99
C LEU A 48 23.28 27.07 36.57
N ASN A 49 22.50 27.97 37.18
CA ASN A 49 21.11 28.19 36.81
C ASN A 49 20.94 28.65 35.36
N ARG A 50 21.82 29.53 34.87
CA ARG A 50 21.81 29.94 33.46
C ARG A 50 22.12 28.77 32.52
N ASN A 51 23.12 27.97 32.85
CA ASN A 51 23.49 26.80 32.06
C ASN A 51 22.37 25.76 32.04
N LEU A 52 21.80 25.43 33.20
CA LEU A 52 20.70 24.48 33.33
C LEU A 52 19.47 24.93 32.53
N LYS A 53 19.11 26.22 32.60
CA LYS A 53 18.02 26.78 31.79
C LYS A 53 18.27 26.64 30.29
N LYS A 54 19.52 26.82 29.87
CA LYS A 54 19.91 26.67 28.46
C LYS A 54 19.83 25.21 28.02
N GLU A 55 20.36 24.27 28.81
CA GLU A 55 20.28 22.83 28.54
C GLU A 55 18.82 22.36 28.44
N ILE A 56 17.96 22.76 29.38
CA ILE A 56 16.52 22.46 29.34
C ILE A 56 15.86 23.03 28.08
N ALA A 57 16.24 24.25 27.66
CA ALA A 57 15.71 24.86 26.44
C ALA A 57 16.16 24.11 25.18
N ASP A 58 17.43 23.72 25.11
CA ASP A 58 18.01 22.97 23.99
C ASP A 58 17.41 21.55 23.90
N GLU A 59 17.25 20.85 25.04
CA GLU A 59 16.59 19.54 25.10
C GLU A 59 15.13 19.61 24.70
N ASN A 60 14.38 20.62 25.18
CA ASN A 60 13.00 20.82 24.78
C ASN A 60 12.88 21.10 23.27
N LYS A 61 13.78 21.92 22.72
CA LYS A 61 13.81 22.19 21.27
C LYS A 61 14.07 20.91 20.47
N LEU A 62 15.06 20.11 20.87
CA LEU A 62 15.37 18.84 20.23
C LEU A 62 14.19 17.85 20.33
N PHE A 63 13.50 17.82 21.47
CA PHE A 63 12.30 17.01 21.64
C PHE A 63 11.18 17.43 20.69
N GLN A 64 10.92 18.74 20.57
CA GLN A 64 9.93 19.28 19.63
C GLN A 64 10.29 18.95 18.17
N GLU A 65 11.56 19.10 17.78
CA GLU A 65 12.03 18.75 16.44
C GLU A 65 11.82 17.26 16.13
N LYS A 66 12.18 16.37 17.06
CA LYS A 66 11.94 14.92 16.91
C LYS A 66 10.46 14.58 16.85
N TRP A 67 9.63 15.28 17.62
CA TRP A 67 8.18 15.08 17.63
C TRP A 67 7.55 15.51 16.30
N GLU A 68 7.92 16.67 15.78
CA GLU A 68 7.48 17.15 14.46
C GLU A 68 7.97 16.23 13.34
N GLN A 69 9.21 15.75 13.39
CA GLN A 69 9.72 14.79 12.40
C GLN A 69 8.90 13.49 12.39
N LYS A 70 8.60 12.92 13.56
CA LYS A 70 7.73 11.73 13.65
C LYS A 70 6.35 11.99 13.07
N LYS A 71 5.78 13.17 13.28
CA LYS A 71 4.48 13.57 12.71
C LYS A 71 4.55 13.70 11.19
N ILE A 72 5.62 14.29 10.66
CA ILE A 72 5.87 14.38 9.22
C ILE A 72 5.99 12.98 8.61
N ASP A 73 6.81 12.10 9.20
CA ASP A 73 7.02 10.74 8.71
C ASP A 73 5.71 9.93 8.71
N ALA A 74 4.91 10.04 9.79
CA ALA A 74 3.60 9.40 9.87
C ALA A 74 2.65 9.91 8.78
N ASN A 75 2.61 11.23 8.56
CA ASN A 75 1.79 11.83 7.50
C ASN A 75 2.23 11.39 6.09
N LEU A 76 3.53 11.29 5.84
CA LEU A 76 4.07 10.82 4.56
C LEU A 76 3.71 9.35 4.32
N LYS A 77 3.84 8.49 5.35
CA LYS A 77 3.43 7.08 5.28
C LYS A 77 1.94 6.93 5.01
N ALA A 78 1.09 7.66 5.75
CA ALA A 78 -0.35 7.63 5.56
C ALA A 78 -0.73 8.07 4.14
N LYS A 79 -0.11 9.14 3.62
CA LYS A 79 -0.33 9.60 2.25
C LYS A 79 0.06 8.56 1.20
N ALA A 80 1.25 7.97 1.33
CA ALA A 80 1.71 6.92 0.41
C ALA A 80 0.79 5.70 0.44
N ARG A 81 0.31 5.29 1.62
CA ARG A 81 -0.64 4.19 1.77
C ARG A 81 -1.99 4.49 1.13
N LEU A 82 -2.50 5.72 1.27
CA LEU A 82 -3.74 6.15 0.62
C LEU A 82 -3.63 6.18 -0.92
N GLU A 83 -2.49 6.62 -1.45
CA GLU A 83 -2.20 6.61 -2.89
C GLU A 83 -2.15 5.17 -3.42
N TRP A 84 -1.41 4.29 -2.73
CA TRP A 84 -1.36 2.86 -3.04
C TRP A 84 -2.74 2.19 -2.99
N ILE A 85 -3.58 2.47 -1.98
CA ILE A 85 -4.97 1.98 -1.93
C ILE A 85 -5.76 2.45 -3.17
N GLY A 86 -5.56 3.71 -3.58
CA GLY A 86 -6.18 4.27 -4.78
C GLY A 86 -5.82 3.50 -6.04
N GLU A 87 -4.53 3.22 -6.24
CA GLU A 87 -4.02 2.44 -7.37
C GLU A 87 -4.59 1.02 -7.39
N VAL A 88 -4.55 0.32 -6.25
CA VAL A 88 -5.07 -1.06 -6.15
C VAL A 88 -6.59 -1.09 -6.42
N ARG A 89 -7.36 -0.13 -5.92
CA ARG A 89 -8.80 -0.02 -6.23
C ARG A 89 -9.07 0.12 -7.72
N GLN A 90 -8.28 0.95 -8.41
CA GLN A 90 -8.40 1.14 -9.84
C GLN A 90 -8.10 -0.17 -10.59
N LEU A 91 -7.00 -0.84 -10.25
CA LEU A 91 -6.64 -2.13 -10.85
C LEU A 91 -7.72 -3.19 -10.64
N VAL A 92 -8.28 -3.31 -9.43
CA VAL A 92 -9.37 -4.25 -9.16
C VAL A 92 -10.59 -3.96 -10.04
N ALA A 93 -10.98 -2.70 -10.20
CA ALA A 93 -12.11 -2.31 -11.06
C ALA A 93 -11.85 -2.59 -12.55
N GLU A 94 -10.64 -2.29 -13.03
CA GLU A 94 -10.22 -2.59 -14.40
C GLU A 94 -10.19 -4.09 -14.67
N PHE A 95 -9.66 -4.88 -13.73
CA PHE A 95 -9.66 -6.34 -13.82
C PHE A 95 -11.08 -6.88 -13.94
N ILE A 96 -11.99 -6.51 -13.03
CA ILE A 96 -13.39 -6.97 -13.04
C ILE A 96 -14.04 -6.67 -14.39
N THR A 97 -13.81 -5.48 -14.93
CA THR A 97 -14.33 -5.08 -16.25
C THR A 97 -13.82 -5.98 -17.36
N HIS A 98 -12.51 -6.25 -17.40
CA HIS A 98 -11.93 -7.12 -18.42
C HIS A 98 -12.31 -8.60 -18.24
N ALA A 99 -12.44 -9.07 -17.01
CA ALA A 99 -12.90 -10.40 -16.66
C ALA A 99 -14.34 -10.66 -17.13
N ILE A 100 -15.25 -9.70 -16.92
CA ILE A 100 -16.64 -9.79 -17.40
C ILE A 100 -16.71 -9.78 -18.93
N HIS A 101 -15.98 -8.88 -19.59
CA HIS A 101 -15.94 -8.84 -21.06
C HIS A 101 -15.35 -10.13 -21.64
N TYR A 102 -14.29 -10.67 -21.03
CA TYR A 102 -13.67 -11.93 -21.42
C TYR A 102 -14.71 -13.07 -21.43
N ILE A 103 -15.49 -13.22 -20.36
CA ILE A 103 -16.54 -14.25 -20.29
C ILE A 103 -17.68 -13.99 -21.26
N SER A 104 -18.10 -12.74 -21.44
CA SER A 104 -19.14 -12.39 -22.43
C SER A 104 -18.73 -12.84 -23.83
N ILE A 105 -17.49 -12.58 -24.21
CA ILE A 105 -16.98 -12.93 -25.54
C ILE A 105 -16.86 -14.44 -25.71
N ILE A 106 -16.48 -15.18 -24.67
CA ILE A 106 -16.50 -16.66 -24.73
C ILE A 106 -17.90 -17.16 -25.07
N LYS A 107 -18.94 -16.64 -24.39
CA LYS A 107 -20.34 -17.01 -24.67
C LYS A 107 -20.77 -16.62 -26.09
N GLU A 108 -20.31 -15.48 -26.60
CA GLU A 108 -20.57 -15.07 -27.98
C GLU A 108 -19.92 -16.01 -28.99
N LEU A 109 -18.67 -16.42 -28.76
CA LEU A 109 -17.95 -17.39 -29.60
C LEU A 109 -18.64 -18.76 -29.59
N ASP A 110 -19.09 -19.20 -28.42
CA ASP A 110 -19.86 -20.43 -28.23
C ASP A 110 -21.13 -20.45 -29.11
N ALA A 111 -21.88 -19.34 -29.12
CA ALA A 111 -23.07 -19.20 -29.95
C ALA A 111 -22.75 -19.17 -31.46
N LEU A 112 -21.62 -18.57 -31.86
CA LEU A 112 -21.18 -18.56 -33.26
C LEU A 112 -20.81 -19.97 -33.74
N ASP A 113 -20.21 -20.77 -32.87
CA ASP A 113 -19.92 -22.18 -33.16
C ASP A 113 -21.21 -23.00 -33.27
N GLU A 114 -22.23 -22.73 -32.46
CA GLU A 114 -23.55 -23.37 -32.61
C GLU A 114 -24.18 -23.05 -33.98
N ILE A 115 -24.17 -21.78 -34.39
CA ILE A 115 -24.66 -21.34 -35.71
C ILE A 115 -23.92 -22.06 -36.84
N LYS A 116 -22.58 -22.17 -36.76
CA LYS A 116 -21.76 -22.89 -37.74
C LYS A 116 -22.20 -24.34 -37.88
N ASN A 117 -22.39 -25.02 -36.75
CA ASN A 117 -22.75 -26.44 -36.74
C ASN A 117 -24.16 -26.70 -37.27
N ASN A 118 -25.11 -25.82 -36.97
CA ASN A 118 -26.46 -25.89 -37.54
C ASN A 118 -26.43 -25.76 -39.07
N ILE A 119 -25.70 -24.77 -39.61
CA ILE A 119 -25.56 -24.60 -41.07
C ILE A 119 -24.96 -25.88 -41.73
N ILE A 120 -23.93 -26.47 -41.11
CA ILE A 120 -23.30 -27.69 -41.62
C ILE A 120 -24.25 -28.89 -41.54
N SER A 121 -25.02 -29.02 -40.46
CA SER A 121 -26.00 -30.08 -40.26
C SER A 121 -27.12 -30.01 -41.31
N ASP A 122 -27.68 -28.82 -41.51
CA ASP A 122 -28.75 -28.57 -42.48
C ASP A 122 -28.28 -28.95 -43.90
N TYR A 123 -27.08 -28.48 -44.29
CA TYR A 123 -26.46 -28.83 -45.57
C TYR A 123 -26.31 -30.35 -45.79
N LYS A 124 -25.85 -31.08 -44.75
CA LYS A 124 -25.70 -32.54 -44.81
C LYS A 124 -27.04 -33.27 -44.90
N SER A 125 -28.06 -32.79 -44.20
CA SER A 125 -29.40 -33.38 -44.20
C SER A 125 -30.07 -33.28 -45.57
N ASP A 126 -29.94 -32.10 -46.21
CA ASP A 126 -30.50 -31.80 -47.53
C ASP A 126 -29.81 -32.61 -48.64
N MET A 127 -28.49 -32.78 -48.56
CA MET A 127 -27.73 -33.65 -49.46
C MET A 127 -28.16 -35.13 -49.39
N SER A 128 -28.72 -35.57 -48.26
CA SER A 128 -29.25 -36.93 -48.12
C SER A 128 -30.68 -37.11 -48.68
N HIS A 129 -31.38 -36.02 -49.01
CA HIS A 129 -32.83 -36.04 -49.27
C HIS A 129 -33.29 -35.62 -50.68
N LYS A 130 -32.43 -35.21 -51.64
CA LYS A 130 -32.91 -34.88 -53.01
C LYS A 130 -32.02 -35.29 -54.19
N ASN A 131 -32.59 -36.17 -55.02
CA ASN A 131 -32.68 -35.97 -56.48
C ASN A 131 -33.39 -34.62 -56.73
N GLU A 132 -32.71 -33.57 -57.21
CA GLU A 132 -33.28 -32.56 -58.13
C GLU A 132 -32.27 -31.44 -58.46
N LYS A 133 -32.02 -31.27 -59.77
CA LYS A 133 -30.85 -30.64 -60.36
C LYS A 133 -30.97 -29.11 -60.60
N TYR A 134 -31.95 -28.40 -60.03
CA TYR A 134 -32.21 -27.00 -60.48
C TYR A 134 -32.35 -25.89 -59.42
N ASN A 135 -32.26 -26.19 -58.11
CA ASN A 135 -32.25 -25.15 -57.04
C ASN A 135 -31.06 -25.25 -56.07
N GLY A 136 -30.05 -26.07 -56.37
CA GLY A 136 -28.93 -26.36 -55.46
C GLY A 136 -27.85 -25.27 -55.44
N LEU A 137 -27.46 -24.74 -56.61
CA LEU A 137 -26.32 -23.81 -56.72
C LEU A 137 -26.54 -22.46 -56.02
N GLU A 138 -27.76 -21.91 -56.07
CA GLU A 138 -28.08 -20.62 -55.44
C GLU A 138 -28.14 -20.75 -53.92
N ARG A 139 -28.68 -21.86 -53.41
CA ARG A 139 -28.68 -22.19 -51.97
C ARG A 139 -27.29 -22.50 -51.44
N GLU A 140 -26.48 -23.27 -52.17
CA GLU A 140 -25.08 -23.53 -51.84
C GLU A 140 -24.27 -22.23 -51.73
N ALA A 141 -24.48 -21.30 -52.67
CA ALA A 141 -23.84 -20.00 -52.62
C ALA A 141 -24.26 -19.18 -51.38
N GLU A 142 -25.52 -19.30 -50.96
CA GLU A 142 -26.06 -18.64 -49.77
C GLU A 142 -25.48 -19.22 -48.47
N ASP A 143 -25.42 -20.55 -48.34
CA ASP A 143 -24.86 -21.22 -47.15
C ASP A 143 -23.35 -20.97 -47.04
N GLN A 144 -22.62 -20.98 -48.16
CA GLN A 144 -21.22 -20.56 -48.18
C GLN A 144 -21.04 -19.10 -47.75
N LYS A 145 -21.95 -18.21 -48.14
CA LYS A 145 -21.92 -16.81 -47.71
C LYS A 145 -22.17 -16.70 -46.20
N LYS A 146 -23.14 -17.44 -45.65
CA LYS A 146 -23.40 -17.50 -44.20
C LYS A 146 -22.18 -18.02 -43.43
N LEU A 147 -21.55 -19.09 -43.91
CA LEU A 147 -20.32 -19.64 -43.32
C LEU A 147 -19.16 -18.63 -43.33
N ARG A 148 -18.94 -17.94 -44.45
CA ARG A 148 -17.91 -16.89 -44.54
C ARG A 148 -18.17 -15.73 -43.56
N ASN A 149 -19.42 -15.28 -43.47
CA ASN A 149 -19.80 -14.23 -42.53
C ASN A 149 -19.60 -14.67 -41.07
N ASN A 150 -20.02 -15.89 -40.74
CA ASN A 150 -19.84 -16.43 -39.39
C ASN A 150 -18.36 -16.56 -39.01
N GLN A 151 -17.52 -17.03 -39.93
CA GLN A 151 -16.07 -17.10 -39.74
C GLN A 151 -15.46 -15.72 -39.48
N SER A 152 -15.83 -14.71 -40.26
CA SER A 152 -15.34 -13.33 -40.05
C SER A 152 -15.77 -12.75 -38.70
N MET A 153 -17.00 -13.03 -38.27
CA MET A 153 -17.48 -12.64 -36.94
C MET A 153 -16.70 -13.35 -35.83
N TRP A 154 -16.46 -14.66 -35.97
CA TRP A 154 -15.70 -15.44 -35.01
C TRP A 154 -14.28 -14.89 -34.86
N GLU A 155 -13.59 -14.61 -35.96
CA GLU A 155 -12.24 -14.01 -35.94
C GLU A 155 -12.22 -12.64 -35.25
N ALA A 156 -13.21 -11.79 -35.52
CA ALA A 156 -13.34 -10.50 -34.86
C ALA A 156 -13.53 -10.65 -33.33
N GLN A 157 -14.37 -11.60 -32.91
CA GLN A 157 -14.62 -11.88 -31.50
C GLN A 157 -13.40 -12.52 -30.82
N ARG A 158 -12.69 -13.40 -31.52
CA ARG A 158 -11.47 -14.02 -31.01
C ARG A 158 -10.37 -13.00 -30.73
N ASN A 159 -10.21 -12.02 -31.61
CA ASN A 159 -9.27 -10.90 -31.39
C ASN A 159 -9.67 -10.05 -30.17
N ARG A 160 -10.97 -9.83 -29.95
CA ARG A 160 -11.47 -9.15 -28.75
C ARG A 160 -11.22 -9.99 -27.48
N LEU A 161 -11.36 -11.31 -27.58
CA LEU A 161 -11.06 -12.23 -26.48
C LEU A 161 -9.59 -12.09 -26.05
N ASP A 162 -8.65 -12.12 -27.01
CA ASP A 162 -7.22 -11.94 -26.73
C ASP A 162 -6.94 -10.62 -26.04
N LEU A 163 -7.52 -9.52 -26.52
CA LEU A 163 -7.35 -8.21 -25.90
C LEU A 163 -7.73 -8.22 -24.41
N HIS A 164 -8.90 -8.79 -24.09
CA HIS A 164 -9.38 -8.84 -22.72
C HIS A 164 -8.63 -9.85 -21.86
N TYR A 165 -8.21 -10.98 -22.43
CA TYR A 165 -7.33 -11.95 -21.81
C TYR A 165 -5.99 -11.33 -21.38
N TYR A 166 -5.30 -10.66 -22.30
CA TYR A 166 -3.99 -10.06 -22.01
C TYR A 166 -4.10 -8.92 -20.99
N LYS A 167 -5.11 -8.05 -21.12
CA LYS A 167 -5.33 -6.97 -20.16
C LYS A 167 -5.68 -7.48 -18.76
N ALA A 168 -6.55 -8.48 -18.66
CA ALA A 168 -6.90 -9.08 -17.37
C ALA A 168 -5.66 -9.67 -16.69
N ASN A 169 -4.87 -10.47 -17.41
CA ASN A 169 -3.65 -11.07 -16.89
C ASN A 169 -2.59 -10.03 -16.50
N GLU A 170 -2.38 -8.99 -17.31
CA GLU A 170 -1.47 -7.89 -16.98
C GLU A 170 -1.82 -7.25 -15.64
N ILE A 171 -3.11 -7.00 -15.41
CA ILE A 171 -3.59 -6.41 -14.15
C ILE A 171 -3.41 -7.39 -12.99
N LEU A 172 -3.72 -8.67 -13.18
CA LEU A 172 -3.51 -9.71 -12.17
C LEU A 172 -2.05 -9.78 -11.71
N TYR A 173 -1.10 -9.75 -12.63
CA TYR A 173 0.32 -9.71 -12.28
C TYR A 173 0.71 -8.44 -11.53
N LYS A 174 0.16 -7.28 -11.90
CA LYS A 174 0.39 -6.03 -11.14
C LYS A 174 -0.15 -6.14 -9.72
N LEU A 175 -1.36 -6.67 -9.56
CA LEU A 175 -1.96 -6.88 -8.24
C LEU A 175 -1.14 -7.84 -7.39
N GLU A 176 -0.66 -8.93 -7.98
CA GLU A 176 0.25 -9.88 -7.32
C GLU A 176 1.53 -9.19 -6.82
N LEU A 177 2.15 -8.32 -7.62
CA LEU A 177 3.32 -7.54 -7.19
C LEU A 177 3.01 -6.61 -6.01
N TYR A 178 1.83 -5.98 -5.99
CA TYR A 178 1.43 -5.12 -4.88
C TYR A 178 1.21 -5.89 -3.57
N ILE A 179 0.71 -7.13 -3.63
CA ILE A 179 0.33 -7.90 -2.45
C ILE A 179 1.36 -8.96 -2.02
N SER A 180 2.26 -9.40 -2.90
CA SER A 180 3.23 -10.49 -2.64
C SER A 180 4.21 -10.25 -1.49
N ASN A 181 4.31 -9.02 -0.99
CA ASN A 181 5.23 -8.67 0.09
C ASN A 181 4.65 -8.82 1.51
N GLN A 182 3.43 -9.34 1.69
CA GLN A 182 2.88 -9.55 3.04
C GLN A 182 2.34 -10.97 3.25
N VAL A 183 2.65 -11.54 4.42
CA VAL A 183 2.36 -12.93 4.82
C VAL A 183 0.87 -13.25 4.81
N ASP A 184 0.00 -12.23 4.95
CA ASP A 184 -1.44 -12.38 5.10
C ASP A 184 -2.21 -12.46 3.75
N HIS A 185 -1.53 -12.43 2.60
CA HIS A 185 -2.16 -12.35 1.26
C HIS A 185 -2.33 -13.68 0.52
N GLU A 186 -2.14 -14.81 1.21
CA GLU A 186 -2.17 -16.14 0.58
C GLU A 186 -3.47 -16.42 -0.16
N GLU A 187 -4.63 -16.01 0.37
CA GLU A 187 -5.92 -16.21 -0.28
C GLU A 187 -6.05 -15.43 -1.59
N MET A 188 -5.56 -14.18 -1.62
CA MET A 188 -5.61 -13.36 -2.84
C MET A 188 -4.69 -13.90 -3.91
N ILE A 189 -3.48 -14.32 -3.55
CA ILE A 189 -2.52 -14.92 -4.49
C ILE A 189 -3.13 -16.19 -5.10
N LYS A 190 -3.69 -17.09 -4.29
CA LYS A 190 -4.39 -18.29 -4.79
C LYS A 190 -5.53 -17.95 -5.75
N LEU A 191 -6.26 -16.87 -5.49
CA LEU A 191 -7.36 -16.43 -6.35
C LEU A 191 -6.85 -15.85 -7.67
N ILE A 192 -5.76 -15.08 -7.65
CA ILE A 192 -5.08 -14.58 -8.83
C ILE A 192 -4.58 -15.73 -9.70
N ASP A 193 -3.87 -16.69 -9.12
CA ASP A 193 -3.38 -17.89 -9.82
C ASP A 193 -4.52 -18.67 -10.48
N TRP A 194 -5.62 -18.84 -9.74
CA TRP A 194 -6.81 -19.52 -10.24
C TRP A 194 -7.39 -18.81 -11.47
N PHE A 195 -7.44 -17.47 -11.49
CA PHE A 195 -7.91 -16.73 -12.66
C PHE A 195 -7.02 -16.96 -13.86
N ILE A 196 -5.70 -16.80 -13.69
CA ILE A 196 -4.71 -16.99 -14.77
C ILE A 196 -4.86 -18.39 -15.36
N GLU A 197 -4.89 -19.43 -14.51
CA GLU A 197 -5.02 -20.81 -14.95
C GLU A 197 -6.34 -21.06 -15.68
N THR A 198 -7.44 -20.52 -15.17
CA THR A 198 -8.78 -20.72 -15.76
C THR A 198 -8.91 -20.00 -17.10
N GLN A 199 -8.40 -18.76 -17.21
CA GLN A 199 -8.34 -18.04 -18.47
C GLN A 199 -7.51 -18.79 -19.51
N ASN A 200 -6.36 -19.35 -19.11
CA ASN A 200 -5.55 -20.19 -20.00
C ASN A 200 -6.35 -21.39 -20.54
N LYS A 201 -7.03 -22.11 -19.66
CA LYS A 201 -7.84 -23.29 -20.02
C LYS A 201 -8.98 -22.93 -20.97
N LEU A 202 -9.71 -21.85 -20.67
CA LEU A 202 -10.83 -21.38 -21.47
C LEU A 202 -10.39 -20.91 -22.86
N THR A 203 -9.30 -20.14 -22.94
CA THR A 203 -8.75 -19.69 -24.23
C THR A 203 -8.27 -20.87 -25.07
N ILE A 204 -7.56 -21.84 -24.47
CA ILE A 204 -7.17 -23.08 -25.18
C ILE A 204 -8.40 -23.86 -25.65
N HIS A 205 -9.48 -23.88 -24.88
CA HIS A 205 -10.73 -24.54 -25.27
C HIS A 205 -11.31 -23.89 -26.53
N VAL A 206 -11.46 -22.56 -26.52
CA VAL A 206 -11.92 -21.78 -27.68
C VAL A 206 -11.07 -22.08 -28.91
N ASP A 207 -9.75 -22.06 -28.79
CA ASP A 207 -8.84 -22.31 -29.91
C ASP A 207 -8.90 -23.75 -30.44
N ARG A 208 -9.05 -24.73 -29.54
CA ARG A 208 -9.06 -26.15 -29.91
C ARG A 208 -10.38 -26.58 -30.54
N TYR A 209 -11.51 -26.07 -30.04
CA TYR A 209 -12.84 -26.58 -30.39
C TYR A 209 -13.56 -25.79 -31.48
N HIS A 210 -12.97 -24.70 -32.00
CA HIS A 210 -13.40 -24.06 -33.25
C HIS A 210 -13.46 -25.05 -34.44
N TRP A 211 -12.69 -26.15 -34.38
CA TRP A 211 -12.52 -27.09 -35.51
C TRP A 211 -13.07 -28.52 -35.30
N GLU A 212 -13.43 -28.93 -34.07
CA GLU A 212 -13.90 -30.31 -33.78
C GLU A 212 -15.25 -30.34 -33.03
N SER A 213 -16.16 -31.22 -33.47
CA SER A 213 -17.57 -31.28 -33.02
C SER A 213 -17.79 -31.41 -31.51
N PHE A 214 -18.42 -30.36 -30.96
CA PHE A 214 -19.56 -30.21 -30.03
C PHE A 214 -19.77 -31.09 -28.77
N SER A 215 -19.06 -32.20 -28.56
CA SER A 215 -19.40 -33.11 -27.44
C SER A 215 -18.92 -32.70 -26.04
N LYS A 216 -18.29 -31.51 -25.87
CA LYS A 216 -17.77 -31.02 -24.56
C LYS A 216 -18.42 -29.74 -24.02
N PHE A 217 -19.51 -29.28 -24.64
CA PHE A 217 -20.15 -27.97 -24.40
C PHE A 217 -20.63 -27.72 -22.96
N ASN A 218 -21.12 -28.75 -22.25
CA ASN A 218 -21.57 -28.59 -20.86
C ASN A 218 -20.48 -28.09 -19.90
N ASN A 219 -19.20 -28.21 -20.28
CA ASN A 219 -18.10 -27.77 -19.43
C ASN A 219 -17.82 -26.26 -19.53
N VAL A 220 -18.11 -25.63 -20.68
CA VAL A 220 -17.81 -24.19 -20.90
C VAL A 220 -18.76 -23.31 -20.11
N SER A 221 -20.07 -23.55 -20.22
CA SER A 221 -21.08 -22.76 -19.48
C SER A 221 -20.89 -22.82 -17.97
N ASN A 222 -20.59 -24.01 -17.43
CA ASN A 222 -20.25 -24.17 -16.01
C ASN A 222 -18.97 -23.44 -15.63
N SER A 223 -17.93 -23.52 -16.46
CA SER A 223 -16.67 -22.79 -16.24
C SER A 223 -16.87 -21.27 -16.27
N CYS A 224 -17.69 -20.76 -17.19
CA CYS A 224 -18.04 -19.34 -17.25
C CYS A 224 -18.83 -18.89 -16.01
N THR A 225 -19.70 -19.73 -15.49
CA THR A 225 -20.48 -19.43 -14.27
C THR A 225 -19.58 -19.40 -13.04
N ASP A 226 -18.76 -20.43 -12.83
CA ASP A 226 -17.78 -20.47 -11.73
C ASP A 226 -16.81 -19.29 -11.82
N TYR A 227 -16.38 -18.91 -13.03
CA TYR A 227 -15.55 -17.73 -13.23
C TYR A 227 -16.20 -16.43 -12.76
N LEU A 228 -17.47 -16.21 -13.09
CA LEU A 228 -18.19 -15.02 -12.62
C LEU A 228 -18.37 -15.03 -11.10
N ASP A 229 -18.65 -16.19 -10.50
CA ASP A 229 -18.73 -16.34 -9.05
C ASP A 229 -17.38 -16.01 -8.37
N LYS A 230 -16.25 -16.40 -8.99
CA LYS A 230 -14.92 -16.01 -8.51
C LYS A 230 -14.65 -14.52 -8.68
N VAL A 231 -15.14 -13.89 -9.75
CA VAL A 231 -15.03 -12.42 -9.92
C VAL A 231 -15.75 -11.69 -8.79
N ASP A 232 -16.92 -12.16 -8.38
CA ASP A 232 -17.62 -11.60 -7.23
C ASP A 232 -16.87 -11.82 -5.91
N ARG A 233 -16.33 -13.03 -5.70
CA ARG A 233 -15.49 -13.31 -4.53
C ARG A 233 -14.24 -12.43 -4.50
N PHE A 234 -13.59 -12.22 -5.64
CA PHE A 234 -12.42 -11.35 -5.79
C PHE A 234 -12.74 -9.92 -5.37
N LYS A 235 -13.85 -9.38 -5.87
CA LYS A 235 -14.36 -8.06 -5.50
C LYS A 235 -14.54 -7.93 -3.99
N ASP A 236 -15.16 -8.92 -3.35
CA ASP A 236 -15.42 -8.88 -1.91
C ASP A 236 -14.13 -8.95 -1.09
N ILE A 237 -13.21 -9.86 -1.42
CA ILE A 237 -11.91 -9.99 -0.73
C ILE A 237 -11.11 -8.68 -0.83
N PHE A 238 -10.98 -8.11 -2.03
CA PHE A 238 -10.25 -6.86 -2.20
C PHE A 238 -10.95 -5.68 -1.52
N ARG A 239 -12.29 -5.64 -1.52
CA ARG A 239 -13.04 -4.60 -0.80
C ARG A 239 -12.74 -4.63 0.69
N ASP A 240 -12.80 -5.81 1.29
CA ASP A 240 -12.64 -5.97 2.73
C ASP A 240 -11.18 -5.69 3.14
N TYR A 241 -10.22 -6.21 2.37
CA TYR A 241 -8.80 -5.91 2.57
C TYR A 241 -8.47 -4.42 2.45
N LEU A 242 -8.92 -3.76 1.38
CA LEU A 242 -8.65 -2.34 1.16
C LEU A 242 -9.37 -1.44 2.17
N LYS A 243 -10.39 -1.96 2.86
CA LYS A 243 -11.02 -1.28 3.99
C LYS A 243 -10.13 -1.37 5.23
N GLU A 244 -9.57 -2.53 5.54
CA GLU A 244 -8.62 -2.67 6.64
C GLU A 244 -7.38 -1.81 6.44
N GLU A 245 -6.81 -1.82 5.22
CA GLU A 245 -5.69 -0.96 4.84
C GLU A 245 -5.99 0.53 5.01
N TRP A 246 -7.21 0.93 4.68
CA TRP A 246 -7.68 2.30 4.85
C TRP A 246 -7.79 2.69 6.32
N ASP A 247 -8.31 1.79 7.16
CA ASP A 247 -8.42 2.02 8.60
C ASP A 247 -7.02 2.08 9.25
N ARG A 248 -6.08 1.22 8.82
CA ARG A 248 -4.65 1.29 9.20
C ARG A 248 -4.04 2.65 8.84
N ALA A 249 -4.25 3.11 7.60
CA ALA A 249 -3.74 4.40 7.13
C ALA A 249 -4.29 5.59 7.94
N LYS A 250 -5.56 5.53 8.37
CA LYS A 250 -6.15 6.55 9.24
C LYS A 250 -5.59 6.55 10.65
N ASN A 251 -5.25 5.38 11.17
CA ASN A 251 -4.67 5.22 12.50
C ASN A 251 -3.16 5.49 12.54
N GLY A 252 -2.52 5.67 11.37
CA GLY A 252 -1.08 5.92 11.26
C GLY A 252 -0.22 4.67 11.39
N GLU A 253 -0.81 3.49 11.14
CA GLU A 253 -0.16 2.18 11.13
C GLU A 253 0.46 1.82 9.77
#